data_AF-A0A0K2U4U0-F1
#
_entry.id   AF-A0A0K2U4U0-F1
#
_cell.length_a   1.000
_cell.length_b   1.000
_cell.length_c   1.000
_cell.angle_alpha   90.00
_cell.angle_beta   90.00
_cell.angle_gamma   90.00
#
_symmetry.space_group_name_H-M   'P 1'
#
loop_
_entity.id
_entity.type
_entity.pdbx_description
1 polymer ?
#
loop_
_entity_poly.entity_id
_entity_poly.type
_entity_poly.pdbx_seq_one_letter_code
_entity_poly.pdbx_strand_id
1 'polypeptide(L)'
;VEDCLNRAMTLRREEALKPSVKVECNRVIFPIKFYPQLPSVSQIIQKHRNTLVKDPTMKQSFRFPPMVAFIQPANLKAMICKAKVPELPSDRPTRLYVGLKKCKKDRCNSCPFLDINKEVCAT
;
A
#
# COMPACT_ATOMS: atom_id res chain seq x y z
N VAL A 1 -5.89 -16.45 19.79
CA VAL A 1 -6.63 -16.80 18.54
C VAL A 1 -7.84 -17.66 18.88
N GLU A 2 -7.66 -18.68 19.73
CA GLU A 2 -8.73 -19.55 20.24
C GLU A 2 -9.89 -18.78 20.90
N ASP A 3 -9.60 -17.78 21.73
CA ASP A 3 -10.65 -16.93 22.33
C ASP A 3 -11.55 -16.23 21.31
N CYS A 4 -10.98 -15.78 20.18
CA CYS A 4 -11.76 -15.14 19.13
C CYS A 4 -12.67 -16.14 18.41
N LEU A 5 -12.21 -17.39 18.23
CA LEU A 5 -12.97 -18.46 17.62
C LEU A 5 -14.15 -18.88 18.52
N ASN A 6 -13.89 -19.05 19.81
CA ASN A 6 -14.93 -19.38 20.79
C ASN A 6 -16.02 -18.30 20.84
N ARG A 7 -15.61 -17.03 20.81
CA ARG A 7 -16.53 -15.89 20.81
C ARG A 7 -17.37 -15.80 19.53
N ALA A 8 -16.78 -16.13 18.38
CA ALA A 8 -17.50 -16.19 17.10
C ALA A 8 -18.54 -17.31 17.08
N MET A 9 -18.24 -18.48 17.67
CA MET A 9 -19.17 -19.61 17.76
C MET A 9 -20.38 -19.34 18.67
N THR A 10 -20.20 -18.54 19.72
CA THR A 10 -21.31 -18.15 20.62
C THR A 10 -22.23 -17.06 20.05
N LEU A 11 -21.80 -16.38 18.98
CA LEU A 11 -22.48 -15.21 18.44
C LEU A 11 -23.61 -15.64 17.50
N ARG A 12 -24.84 -15.17 17.76
CA ARG A 12 -25.97 -15.49 16.89
C ARG A 12 -25.83 -14.78 15.55
N ARG A 13 -26.32 -15.42 14.48
CA ARG A 13 -26.27 -14.88 13.11
C ARG A 13 -26.85 -13.47 13.00
N GLU A 14 -27.97 -13.22 13.66
CA GLU A 14 -28.65 -11.91 13.65
C GLU A 14 -27.80 -10.80 14.28
N GLU A 15 -27.03 -11.12 15.32
CA GLU A 15 -26.13 -10.17 15.97
C GLU A 15 -24.88 -9.91 15.13
N ALA A 16 -24.36 -10.94 14.47
CA ALA A 16 -23.20 -10.83 13.59
C ALA A 16 -23.48 -9.97 12.35
N LEU A 17 -24.73 -9.91 11.89
CA LEU A 17 -25.15 -9.12 10.74
C LEU A 17 -25.43 -7.64 11.07
N LYS A 18 -25.40 -7.25 12.35
CA LYS A 18 -25.60 -5.84 12.75
C LYS A 18 -24.40 -5.01 12.24
N PRO A 19 -24.64 -3.89 11.55
CA PRO A 19 -23.55 -3.03 11.10
C PRO A 19 -22.81 -2.45 12.30
N SER A 20 -21.48 -2.47 12.25
CA SER A 20 -20.65 -1.86 13.30
C SER A 20 -20.79 -0.34 13.22
N VAL A 21 -21.30 0.28 14.29
CA VAL A 21 -21.29 1.74 14.41
C VAL A 21 -19.85 2.20 14.65
N LYS A 22 -19.29 2.96 13.72
CA LYS A 22 -17.97 3.57 13.90
C LYS A 22 -18.12 4.73 14.87
N VAL A 23 -17.50 4.61 16.04
CA VAL A 23 -17.39 5.71 16.98
C VAL A 23 -16.28 6.64 16.49
N GLU A 24 -16.62 7.92 16.29
CA GLU A 24 -15.64 8.93 15.93
C GLU A 24 -14.58 9.07 17.02
N CYS A 25 -13.32 8.84 16.65
CA CYS A 25 -12.19 8.97 17.55
C CYS A 25 -11.52 10.33 17.35
N ASN A 26 -11.81 11.29 18.23
CA ASN A 26 -11.18 12.61 18.25
C ASN A 26 -9.73 12.60 18.80
N ARG A 27 -8.98 11.52 18.55
CA ARG A 27 -7.59 11.37 18.98
C ARG A 27 -6.65 11.78 17.86
N VAL A 28 -5.60 12.53 18.21
CA VAL A 28 -4.53 12.85 17.27
C VAL A 28 -3.81 11.57 16.85
N ILE A 29 -3.59 11.38 15.55
CA ILE A 29 -2.88 10.21 15.02
C ILE A 29 -1.37 10.46 15.16
N PHE A 30 -0.65 9.49 15.72
CA PHE A 30 0.80 9.48 15.81
C PHE A 30 1.37 8.39 14.88
N PRO A 31 1.71 8.75 13.63
CA PRO A 31 2.23 7.80 12.66
C PRO A 31 3.69 7.43 12.95
N ILE A 32 4.00 6.13 13.00
CA ILE A 32 5.36 5.62 13.20
C ILE A 32 5.62 4.49 12.22
N LYS A 33 6.82 4.41 11.63
CA LYS A 33 7.20 3.26 10.82
C LYS A 33 7.30 2.00 11.68
N PHE A 34 6.69 0.92 11.24
CA PHE A 34 6.75 -0.36 11.97
C PHE A 34 8.18 -0.91 11.99
N TYR A 35 8.64 -1.32 13.18
CA TYR A 35 9.89 -2.05 13.37
C TYR A 35 9.67 -3.18 14.39
N PRO A 36 10.03 -4.45 14.09
CA PRO A 36 9.68 -5.59 14.95
C PRO A 36 10.26 -5.54 16.37
N GLN A 37 11.43 -4.92 16.56
CA GLN A 37 12.07 -4.84 17.89
C GLN A 37 11.66 -3.56 18.64
N LEU A 38 10.75 -2.75 18.08
CA LEU A 38 10.29 -1.55 18.74
C LEU A 38 9.44 -1.94 19.96
N PRO A 39 9.71 -1.39 21.16
CA PRO A 39 8.83 -1.60 22.30
C PRO A 39 7.45 -1.00 22.03
N SER A 40 6.46 -1.37 22.87
CA SER A 40 5.09 -0.88 22.72
C SER A 40 5.00 0.64 22.89
N VAL A 41 4.98 1.36 21.75
CA VAL A 41 4.92 2.83 21.74
C VAL A 41 3.65 3.35 22.40
N SER A 42 2.53 2.61 22.26
CA SER A 42 1.28 2.98 22.91
C SER A 42 1.41 3.02 24.43
N GLN A 43 2.10 2.05 25.03
CA GLN A 43 2.35 2.01 26.47
C GLN A 43 3.28 3.14 26.91
N ILE A 44 4.31 3.43 26.13
CA ILE A 44 5.24 4.54 26.39
C ILE A 44 4.49 5.87 26.40
N ILE A 45 3.66 6.13 25.40
CA ILE A 45 2.85 7.36 25.32
C ILE A 45 1.89 7.47 26.50
N GLN A 46 1.24 6.37 26.90
CA GLN A 46 0.36 6.37 28.07
C GLN A 46 1.13 6.69 29.36
N LYS A 47 2.32 6.10 29.54
CA LYS A 47 3.19 6.34 30.69
C LYS A 47 3.64 7.80 30.78
N HIS A 48 4.06 8.40 29.67
CA HIS A 48 4.61 9.76 29.63
C HIS A 48 3.57 10.86 29.39
N ARG A 49 2.30 10.50 29.21
CA ARG A 49 1.20 11.46 29.02
C ARG A 49 1.13 12.51 30.11
N ASN A 50 1.26 12.09 31.37
CA ASN A 50 1.13 13.00 32.51
C ASN A 50 2.19 14.10 32.47
N THR A 51 3.37 13.81 31.91
CA THR A 51 4.41 14.81 31.68
C THR A 51 4.07 15.73 30.51
N LEU A 52 3.59 15.17 29.40
CA LEU A 52 3.18 15.94 28.21
C LEU A 52 2.10 16.98 28.53
N VAL A 53 1.13 16.60 29.37
CA VAL A 53 -0.05 17.42 29.69
C VAL A 53 0.24 18.47 30.80
N LYS A 54 1.46 18.53 31.33
CA LYS A 54 1.86 19.61 32.27
C LYS A 54 1.91 20.98 31.60
N ASP A 55 2.27 21.01 30.32
CA ASP A 55 2.23 22.23 29.52
C ASP A 55 0.77 22.53 29.12
N PRO A 56 0.23 23.72 29.45
CA PRO A 56 -1.13 24.11 29.08
C PRO A 56 -1.41 24.03 27.58
N THR A 57 -0.42 24.36 26.75
CA THR A 57 -0.56 24.34 25.28
C THR A 57 -0.70 22.92 24.76
N MET A 58 0.12 22.01 25.29
CA MET A 58 0.09 20.58 24.96
C MET A 58 -1.16 19.89 25.49
N LYS A 59 -1.68 20.33 26.65
CA LYS A 59 -2.96 19.85 27.18
C LYS A 59 -4.13 20.21 26.27
N GLN A 60 -4.10 21.39 25.65
CA GLN A 60 -5.13 21.83 24.73
C GLN A 60 -5.06 21.07 23.40
N SER A 61 -3.85 20.87 22.85
CA SER A 61 -3.67 20.13 21.60
C SER A 61 -3.90 18.62 21.75
N PHE A 62 -3.48 18.02 22.87
CA PHE A 62 -3.61 16.60 23.17
C PHE A 62 -4.61 16.32 24.31
N ARG A 63 -5.88 16.66 24.09
CA ARG A 63 -6.98 16.36 25.04
C ARG A 63 -7.07 14.87 25.38
N PHE A 64 -6.77 14.01 24.41
CA PHE A 64 -6.70 12.55 24.53
C PHE A 64 -5.29 12.06 24.18
N PRO A 65 -4.88 10.86 24.65
CA PRO A 65 -3.56 10.36 24.29
C PRO A 65 -3.54 10.08 22.78
N PRO A 66 -2.44 10.41 22.09
CA PRO A 66 -2.31 10.13 20.66
C PRO A 66 -2.55 8.66 20.34
N MET A 67 -3.22 8.41 19.21
CA MET A 67 -3.43 7.08 18.67
C MET A 67 -2.21 6.68 17.84
N VAL A 68 -1.48 5.67 18.29
CA VAL A 68 -0.34 5.14 17.53
C VAL A 68 -0.85 4.43 16.28
N ALA A 69 -0.38 4.89 15.11
CA ALA A 69 -0.64 4.24 13.83
C ALA A 69 0.68 3.77 13.23
N PHE A 70 0.79 2.48 12.94
CA PHE A 70 1.98 1.94 12.30
C PHE A 70 1.90 2.09 10.78
N ILE A 71 2.87 2.80 10.21
CA ILE A 71 3.07 2.91 8.78
C ILE A 71 3.96 1.75 8.33
N GLN A 72 3.61 1.13 7.21
CA GLN A 72 4.46 0.13 6.58
C GLN A 72 5.80 0.75 6.13
N PRO A 73 6.96 0.16 6.49
CA PRO A 73 8.24 0.60 5.96
C PRO A 73 8.29 0.38 4.45
N ALA A 74 9.17 1.12 3.76
CA ALA A 74 9.38 0.93 2.33
C ALA A 74 9.78 -0.53 2.08
N ASN A 75 8.97 -1.27 1.32
CA ASN A 75 9.26 -2.64 0.94
C ASN A 75 9.82 -2.68 -0.48
N LEU A 76 10.60 -3.72 -0.78
CA LEU A 76 11.13 -3.97 -2.13
C LEU A 76 10.01 -3.99 -3.17
N LYS A 77 8.83 -4.51 -2.81
CA LYS A 77 7.66 -4.52 -3.68
C LYS A 77 7.21 -3.11 -4.07
N ALA A 78 7.09 -2.15 -3.15
CA ALA A 78 6.72 -0.77 -3.50
C ALA A 78 7.82 -0.06 -4.30
N MET A 79 9.08 -0.44 -4.09
CA MET A 79 10.21 0.10 -4.86
C MET A 79 10.23 -0.43 -6.30
N ILE A 80 9.97 -1.72 -6.50
CA ILE A 80 10.06 -2.42 -7.79
C ILE A 80 8.74 -2.30 -8.55
N CYS A 81 7.61 -2.58 -7.90
CA CYS A 81 6.28 -2.54 -8.50
C CYS A 81 5.71 -1.12 -8.37
N LYS A 82 6.10 -0.23 -9.29
CA LYS A 82 5.46 1.07 -9.43
C LYS A 82 4.01 0.89 -9.88
N ALA A 83 3.06 1.48 -9.17
CA ALA A 83 1.63 1.40 -9.51
C ALA A 83 1.30 2.04 -10.87
N LYS A 84 2.11 3.02 -11.29
CA LYS A 84 2.03 3.66 -12.60
C LYS A 84 3.25 3.24 -13.43
N VAL A 85 3.01 2.85 -14.69
CA VAL A 85 4.07 2.70 -15.68
C VAL A 85 4.76 4.07 -15.80
N PRO A 86 6.09 4.16 -15.64
CA PRO A 86 6.79 5.43 -15.80
C PRO A 86 6.49 6.01 -17.17
N GLU A 87 6.26 7.32 -17.21
CA GLU A 87 6.06 8.04 -18.46
C GLU A 87 7.29 7.83 -19.33
N LEU A 88 7.05 7.49 -20.60
CA LEU A 88 8.11 7.20 -21.53
C LEU A 88 8.92 8.50 -21.75
N PRO A 89 10.27 8.44 -21.80
CA PRO A 89 11.06 9.59 -22.19
C PRO A 89 10.58 10.14 -23.53
N SER A 90 10.59 11.47 -23.70
CA SER A 90 10.21 12.15 -24.95
C SER A 90 11.01 11.66 -26.16
N ASP A 91 12.24 11.22 -25.91
CA ASP A 91 13.17 10.71 -26.94
C ASP A 91 13.04 9.21 -27.19
N ARG A 92 12.01 8.54 -26.67
CA ARG A 92 11.78 7.14 -27.06
C ARG A 92 11.42 7.11 -28.55
N PRO A 93 12.20 6.42 -29.40
CA PRO A 93 11.87 6.34 -30.82
C PRO A 93 10.46 5.74 -30.94
N THR A 94 9.55 6.51 -31.51
CA THR A 94 8.22 6.02 -31.85
C THR A 94 8.39 4.85 -32.80
N ARG A 95 7.68 3.76 -32.52
CA ARG A 95 7.70 2.60 -33.39
C ARG A 95 7.07 3.04 -34.72
N LEU A 96 7.90 3.37 -35.70
CA LEU A 96 7.47 3.87 -37.03
C LEU A 96 6.57 2.88 -37.78
N TYR A 97 6.48 1.62 -37.34
CA TYR A 97 5.76 0.57 -38.03
C TYR A 97 5.09 -0.39 -37.07
N VAL A 98 3.79 -0.62 -37.29
CA VAL A 98 2.98 -1.61 -36.58
C VAL A 98 3.40 -3.02 -37.04
N GLY A 99 3.43 -3.98 -36.11
CA GLY A 99 3.72 -5.38 -36.44
C GLY A 99 5.19 -5.80 -36.42
N LEU A 100 5.41 -7.08 -36.68
CA LEU A 100 6.70 -7.77 -36.54
C LEU A 100 7.56 -7.58 -37.78
N LYS A 101 8.84 -7.20 -37.59
CA LYS A 101 9.79 -6.96 -38.69
C LYS A 101 10.96 -7.92 -38.64
N LYS A 102 11.42 -8.32 -39.83
CA LYS A 102 12.71 -9.00 -39.95
C LYS A 102 13.84 -8.03 -39.57
N CYS A 103 14.74 -8.55 -38.77
CA CYS A 103 15.90 -7.93 -38.18
C CYS A 103 17.01 -7.51 -39.17
N LYS A 104 16.94 -7.97 -40.44
CA LYS A 104 17.96 -7.77 -41.50
C LYS A 104 19.41 -8.12 -41.11
N LYS A 105 19.60 -8.98 -40.09
CA LYS A 105 20.91 -9.53 -39.72
C LYS A 105 21.12 -10.86 -40.45
N ASP A 106 22.28 -11.05 -41.07
CA ASP A 106 22.57 -12.22 -41.91
C ASP A 106 22.49 -13.57 -41.17
N ARG A 107 22.71 -13.57 -39.84
CA ARG A 107 22.71 -14.78 -38.99
C ARG A 107 21.64 -14.75 -37.90
N CYS A 108 20.42 -14.32 -38.23
CA CYS A 108 19.33 -14.43 -37.27
C CYS A 108 18.59 -15.76 -37.43
N ASN A 109 18.58 -16.56 -36.36
CA ASN A 109 17.90 -17.87 -36.36
C ASN A 109 16.37 -17.76 -36.38
N SER A 110 15.80 -16.60 -36.05
CA SER A 110 14.34 -16.42 -35.94
C SER A 110 13.73 -15.76 -37.17
N CYS A 111 14.49 -14.93 -37.90
CA CYS A 111 14.03 -14.19 -39.09
C CYS A 111 13.60 -15.07 -40.29
N PRO A 112 14.09 -16.32 -40.48
CA PRO A 112 13.59 -17.25 -41.49
C PRO A 112 12.16 -17.75 -41.24
N PHE A 113 11.78 -17.96 -39.99
CA PHE A 113 10.47 -18.52 -39.59
C PHE A 113 9.38 -17.44 -39.39
N LEU A 114 9.64 -16.22 -39.85
CA LEU A 114 8.77 -15.07 -39.67
C LEU A 114 7.94 -14.80 -40.91
N ASP A 115 6.65 -15.13 -40.84
CA ASP A 115 5.63 -14.75 -41.82
C ASP A 115 5.11 -13.34 -41.51
N ILE A 116 5.56 -12.37 -42.30
CA ILE A 116 5.06 -10.99 -42.22
C ILE A 116 3.73 -10.95 -42.96
N ASN A 117 2.64 -11.26 -42.25
CA ASN A 117 1.30 -11.15 -42.83
C ASN A 117 1.00 -9.68 -43.18
N LYS A 118 0.56 -9.49 -44.43
CA LYS A 118 0.20 -8.21 -45.06
C LYS A 118 -1.02 -7.59 -44.37
N GLU A 119 -0.99 -6.26 -44.32
CA GLU A 119 -2.09 -5.30 -44.09
C GLU A 119 -3.25 -5.75 -43.18
N VAL A 120 -3.21 -5.30 -41.93
CA VAL A 120 -4.37 -5.36 -41.04
C VAL A 120 -5.16 -4.07 -41.25
N CYS A 121 -6.32 -4.14 -41.91
CA CYS A 121 -7.30 -3.06 -41.87
C CYS A 121 -7.80 -2.92 -40.42
N ALA A 122 -7.69 -1.72 -39.86
CA ALA A 122 -8.29 -1.41 -38.57
C ALA A 122 -9.82 -1.37 -38.72
N THR A 123 -10.53 -2.26 -38.02
CA THR A 123 -11.93 -2.07 -37.61
C THR A 123 -12.01 -1.16 -36.41
#